data_AF-A0A7X6TKE7-F1
#
_entry.id   AF-A0A7X6TKE7-F1
#
_cell.length_a   1.000
_cell.length_b   1.000
_cell.length_c   1.000
_cell.angle_alpha   90.00
_cell.angle_beta   90.00
_cell.angle_gamma   90.00
#
_symmetry.space_group_name_H-M   'P 1'
#
loop_
_entity.id
_entity.type
_entity.pdbx_description
1 polymer ?
#
loop_
_entity_poly.entity_id
_entity_poly.type
_entity_poly.pdbx_seq_one_letter_code
_entity_poly.pdbx_strand_id
1 'polypeptide(L)'
;VHGTTSDRIHFHEVGADDALMDIVGTVAGLAWLRVDRLVCSPLPLTSGWVACAHGEVPLPAPAVCRLLAGVPVYGEDLRQELVTPTGAALVRELAAGFGPLPPLRLESTGYGAGTRERSDGRPNLLRLLLGQSLEAAEAQRVEVLETHLDDWNPEFWPYLSGRLMAAGALDVCLIPMHMKKGRPGFLLRVLAAPASAQPLIELVFRETTAIGLRRRSEERVTLPRATVTVATPWGELAAKRVLTPTGAVLTPEYEACRTVAERHGVPLQAVYDAVRRADGDR
;
A
#
# COMPACT_ATOMS: atom_id res chain seq x y z
N VAL A 1 6.55 6.34 -27.89
CA VAL A 1 5.76 5.66 -28.94
C VAL A 1 6.24 6.09 -30.32
N HIS A 2 6.40 7.38 -30.59
CA HIS A 2 6.73 7.92 -31.92
C HIS A 2 8.20 7.82 -32.38
N GLY A 3 9.13 7.36 -31.55
CA GLY A 3 10.53 7.11 -31.97
C GLY A 3 11.28 8.34 -32.51
N THR A 4 10.87 9.56 -32.13
CA THR A 4 11.40 10.84 -32.62
C THR A 4 11.55 11.84 -31.46
N THR A 5 12.13 13.02 -31.70
CA THR A 5 12.31 14.08 -30.69
C THR A 5 11.01 14.86 -30.45
N SER A 6 10.85 15.42 -29.24
CA SER A 6 9.66 16.21 -28.83
C SER A 6 9.29 17.30 -29.82
N ASP A 7 10.32 17.95 -30.38
CA ASP A 7 10.22 19.13 -31.24
C ASP A 7 9.69 18.78 -32.64
N ARG A 8 9.67 17.49 -32.99
CA ARG A 8 9.14 16.94 -34.24
C ARG A 8 7.79 16.25 -34.06
N ILE A 9 7.24 16.27 -32.85
CA ILE A 9 5.92 15.71 -32.54
C ILE A 9 4.88 16.84 -32.65
N HIS A 10 4.02 16.74 -33.66
CA HIS A 10 2.80 17.53 -33.68
C HIS A 10 1.75 16.83 -32.82
N PHE A 11 1.45 17.39 -31.65
CA PHE A 11 0.44 16.88 -30.73
C PHE A 11 -0.97 17.20 -31.25
N HIS A 12 -1.48 16.37 -32.15
CA HIS A 12 -2.84 16.54 -32.68
C HIS A 12 -3.93 16.10 -31.69
N GLU A 13 -3.59 15.29 -30.68
CA GLU A 13 -4.56 14.69 -29.74
C GLU A 13 -4.29 14.99 -28.25
N VAL A 14 -3.04 15.28 -27.86
CA VAL A 14 -2.64 15.56 -26.46
C VAL A 14 -2.51 17.06 -26.17
N GLY A 15 -2.45 17.89 -27.21
CA GLY A 15 -2.36 19.36 -27.13
C GLY A 15 -3.60 20.08 -27.64
N ALA A 16 -4.70 19.36 -27.90
CA ALA A 16 -5.99 19.95 -28.23
C ALA A 16 -6.64 20.51 -26.95
N ASP A 17 -7.39 21.60 -27.09
CA ASP A 17 -8.09 22.26 -25.97
C ASP A 17 -8.89 21.26 -25.12
N ASP A 18 -9.48 20.25 -25.75
CA ASP A 18 -10.24 19.17 -25.08
C ASP A 18 -9.38 18.36 -24.09
N ALA A 19 -8.15 18.00 -24.44
CA ALA A 19 -7.27 17.22 -23.56
C ALA A 19 -6.78 18.04 -22.35
N LEU A 20 -6.55 19.34 -22.55
CA LEU A 20 -6.23 20.25 -21.46
C LEU A 20 -7.42 20.42 -20.51
N MET A 21 -8.62 20.58 -21.06
CA MET A 21 -9.85 20.68 -20.29
C MET A 21 -10.15 19.40 -19.52
N ASP A 22 -9.90 18.22 -20.10
CA ASP A 22 -10.04 16.93 -19.41
C ASP A 22 -9.10 16.84 -18.20
N ILE A 23 -7.83 17.20 -18.37
CA ILE A 23 -6.83 17.10 -17.31
C ILE A 23 -7.10 18.13 -16.21
N VAL A 24 -7.21 19.40 -16.58
CA VAL A 24 -7.43 20.50 -15.62
C VAL A 24 -8.79 20.34 -14.93
N GLY A 25 -9.83 20.00 -15.68
CA GLY A 25 -11.17 19.75 -15.16
C GLY A 25 -11.22 18.58 -14.19
N THR A 26 -10.52 17.47 -14.50
CA THR A 26 -10.43 16.33 -13.59
C THR A 26 -9.72 16.71 -12.29
N VAL A 27 -8.55 17.36 -12.37
CA VAL A 27 -7.77 17.74 -11.18
C VAL A 27 -8.51 18.78 -10.34
N ALA A 28 -9.08 19.81 -10.98
CA ALA A 28 -9.89 20.83 -10.30
C ALA A 28 -11.15 20.22 -9.66
N GLY A 29 -11.81 19.28 -10.34
CA GLY A 29 -12.97 18.56 -9.83
C GLY A 29 -12.65 17.74 -8.58
N LEU A 30 -11.55 16.97 -8.60
CA LEU A 30 -11.09 16.21 -7.44
C LEU A 30 -10.73 17.13 -6.26
N ALA A 31 -10.07 18.26 -6.53
CA ALA A 31 -9.75 19.24 -5.51
C ALA A 31 -11.00 19.90 -4.91
N TRP A 32 -11.98 20.26 -5.75
CA TRP A 32 -13.25 20.84 -5.32
C TRP A 32 -14.07 19.87 -4.47
N LEU A 33 -14.09 18.58 -4.86
CA LEU A 33 -14.69 17.48 -4.10
C LEU A 33 -13.88 17.10 -2.84
N ARG A 34 -12.68 17.66 -2.64
CA ARG A 34 -11.77 17.36 -1.54
C ARG A 34 -11.45 15.86 -1.43
N VAL A 35 -11.16 15.23 -2.56
CA VAL A 35 -10.80 13.80 -2.59
C VAL A 35 -9.40 13.61 -2.03
N ASP A 36 -9.29 12.97 -0.86
CA ASP A 36 -8.00 12.62 -0.25
C ASP A 36 -7.32 11.41 -0.91
N ARG A 37 -8.13 10.45 -1.38
CA ARG A 37 -7.66 9.18 -1.97
C ARG A 37 -8.58 8.73 -3.09
N LEU A 38 -7.99 8.51 -4.27
CA LEU A 38 -8.67 7.93 -5.43
C LEU A 38 -8.28 6.46 -5.57
N VAL A 39 -9.25 5.57 -5.75
CA VAL A 39 -9.03 4.15 -6.07
C VAL A 39 -9.78 3.83 -7.36
N CYS A 40 -9.14 3.08 -8.26
CA CYS A 40 -9.69 2.72 -9.55
C CYS A 40 -9.91 1.21 -9.66
N SER A 41 -10.97 0.76 -10.32
CA SER A 41 -11.11 -0.65 -10.68
C SER A 41 -10.05 -1.06 -11.72
N PRO A 42 -9.76 -2.35 -11.88
CA PRO A 42 -9.02 -2.81 -13.06
C PRO A 42 -9.63 -2.25 -14.35
N LEU A 43 -8.79 -1.92 -15.34
CA LEU A 43 -9.24 -1.24 -16.56
C LEU A 43 -9.53 -2.25 -17.70
N PRO A 44 -10.61 -2.04 -18.49
CA PRO A 44 -10.92 -2.89 -19.62
C PRO A 44 -9.98 -2.62 -20.81
N LEU A 45 -9.44 -3.68 -21.38
CA LEU A 45 -8.69 -3.65 -22.63
C LEU A 45 -9.47 -4.38 -23.72
N THR A 46 -9.70 -3.67 -24.82
CA THR A 46 -10.48 -4.13 -25.96
C THR A 46 -9.59 -4.47 -27.14
N SER A 47 -10.16 -5.06 -28.19
CA SER A 47 -9.45 -5.44 -29.42
C SER A 47 -9.95 -4.66 -30.63
N GLY A 48 -9.33 -4.81 -31.79
CA GLY A 48 -9.75 -4.16 -33.04
C GLY A 48 -8.86 -2.98 -33.42
N TRP A 49 -9.45 -2.01 -34.12
CA TRP A 49 -8.74 -0.86 -34.68
C TRP A 49 -9.55 0.42 -34.43
N VAL A 50 -8.85 1.53 -34.20
CA VAL A 50 -9.44 2.86 -34.07
C VAL A 50 -8.78 3.81 -35.06
N ALA A 51 -9.58 4.60 -35.77
CA ALA A 51 -9.08 5.66 -36.62
C ALA A 51 -8.76 6.89 -35.77
N CYS A 52 -7.54 7.40 -35.88
CA CYS A 52 -7.10 8.61 -35.20
C CYS A 52 -6.20 9.46 -36.13
N ALA A 53 -5.66 10.58 -35.64
CA ALA A 53 -4.80 11.46 -36.45
C ALA A 53 -3.51 10.76 -36.95
N HIS A 54 -3.16 9.64 -36.34
CA HIS A 54 -2.02 8.80 -36.70
C HIS A 54 -2.39 7.62 -37.63
N GLY A 55 -3.60 7.64 -38.19
CA GLY A 55 -4.15 6.55 -39.02
C GLY A 55 -4.90 5.51 -38.19
N GLU A 56 -5.02 4.29 -38.72
CA GLU A 56 -5.61 3.18 -37.97
C GLU A 56 -4.60 2.63 -36.96
N VAL A 57 -5.00 2.61 -35.69
CA VAL A 57 -4.18 2.15 -34.57
C VAL A 57 -4.86 0.93 -33.94
N PRO A 58 -4.10 -0.14 -33.62
CA PRO A 58 -4.69 -1.32 -33.00
C PRO A 58 -5.15 -1.00 -31.58
N LEU A 59 -6.21 -1.65 -31.13
CA LEU A 59 -6.66 -1.64 -29.75
C LEU A 59 -6.09 -2.86 -28.99
N PRO A 60 -5.58 -2.67 -27.77
CA PRO A 60 -5.42 -1.38 -27.08
C PRO A 60 -4.34 -0.51 -27.74
N ALA A 61 -4.56 0.81 -27.75
CA ALA A 61 -3.64 1.74 -28.39
C ALA A 61 -2.22 1.61 -27.80
N PRO A 62 -1.14 1.68 -28.61
CA PRO A 62 0.24 1.52 -28.13
C PRO A 62 0.63 2.46 -26.98
N ALA A 63 0.06 3.67 -26.93
CA ALA A 63 0.25 4.61 -25.83
C ALA A 63 -0.40 4.10 -24.53
N VAL A 64 -1.63 3.59 -24.60
CA VAL A 64 -2.35 2.99 -23.47
C VAL A 64 -1.57 1.80 -22.92
N CYS A 65 -1.04 0.92 -23.77
CA CYS A 65 -0.20 -0.20 -23.35
C CYS A 65 1.02 0.24 -22.54
N ARG A 66 1.66 1.36 -22.90
CA ARG A 66 2.81 1.90 -22.16
C ARG A 66 2.40 2.57 -20.84
N LEU A 67 1.32 3.35 -20.86
CA LEU A 67 0.81 4.04 -19.67
C LEU A 67 0.33 3.07 -18.59
N LEU A 68 -0.30 1.97 -19.01
CA LEU A 68 -0.86 0.96 -18.10
C LEU A 68 0.13 -0.16 -17.75
N ALA A 69 1.42 -0.03 -18.07
CA ALA A 69 2.43 -1.00 -17.65
C ALA A 69 2.45 -1.12 -16.11
N GLY A 70 2.19 -2.33 -15.60
CA GLY A 70 2.09 -2.61 -14.16
C GLY A 70 0.75 -2.27 -13.51
N VAL A 71 -0.24 -1.79 -14.28
CA VAL A 71 -1.61 -1.53 -13.80
C VAL A 71 -2.48 -2.78 -14.02
N PRO A 72 -3.34 -3.17 -13.04
CA PRO A 72 -4.31 -4.24 -13.25
C PRO A 72 -5.28 -3.93 -14.40
N VAL A 73 -5.37 -4.86 -15.34
CA VAL A 73 -6.24 -4.78 -16.52
C VAL A 73 -6.97 -6.10 -16.74
N TYR A 74 -8.08 -6.06 -17.47
CA TYR A 74 -8.81 -7.26 -17.91
C TYR A 74 -9.24 -7.13 -19.37
N GLY A 75 -9.39 -8.25 -20.06
CA GLY A 75 -9.87 -8.27 -21.44
C GLY A 75 -11.39 -8.10 -21.52
N GLU A 76 -11.86 -7.27 -22.44
CA GLU A 76 -13.27 -7.08 -22.76
C GLU A 76 -13.51 -7.40 -24.24
N ASP A 77 -14.51 -8.24 -24.52
CA ASP A 77 -14.87 -8.66 -25.89
C ASP A 77 -15.69 -7.57 -26.59
N LEU A 78 -15.02 -6.46 -26.90
CA LEU A 78 -15.57 -5.33 -27.63
C LEU A 78 -14.54 -4.86 -28.66
N ARG A 79 -15.01 -4.49 -29.85
CA ARG A 79 -14.18 -3.94 -30.94
C ARG A 79 -14.24 -2.42 -31.00
N GLN A 80 -14.03 -1.78 -29.86
CA GLN A 80 -14.14 -0.33 -29.70
C GLN A 80 -13.26 0.16 -28.55
N GLU A 81 -12.70 1.37 -28.67
CA GLU A 81 -11.88 1.97 -27.63
C GLU A 81 -12.71 2.32 -26.39
N LEU A 82 -12.35 1.78 -25.23
CA LEU A 82 -12.95 2.12 -23.93
C LEU A 82 -12.02 2.90 -23.00
N VAL A 83 -10.71 2.77 -23.18
CA VAL A 83 -9.70 3.49 -22.40
C VAL A 83 -8.86 4.29 -23.38
N THR A 84 -9.01 5.62 -23.32
CA THR A 84 -8.21 6.55 -24.13
C THR A 84 -6.84 6.78 -23.49
N PRO A 85 -5.83 7.26 -24.25
CA PRO A 85 -4.54 7.64 -23.67
C PRO A 85 -4.65 8.66 -22.53
N THR A 86 -5.50 9.68 -22.66
CA THR A 86 -5.73 10.70 -21.61
C THR A 86 -6.35 10.08 -20.36
N GLY A 87 -7.39 9.26 -20.52
CA GLY A 87 -8.01 8.55 -19.40
C GLY A 87 -7.03 7.63 -18.67
N ALA A 88 -6.22 6.88 -19.43
CA ALA A 88 -5.17 6.02 -18.89
C ALA A 88 -4.11 6.82 -18.10
N ALA A 89 -3.69 7.97 -18.62
CA ALA A 89 -2.71 8.84 -17.95
C ALA A 89 -3.28 9.40 -16.64
N LEU A 90 -4.52 9.90 -16.65
CA LEU A 90 -5.17 10.46 -15.47
C LEU A 90 -5.31 9.44 -14.34
N VAL A 91 -5.87 8.26 -14.63
CA VAL A 91 -6.05 7.23 -13.59
C VAL A 91 -4.71 6.66 -13.12
N ARG A 92 -3.72 6.53 -14.01
CA ARG A 92 -2.38 6.04 -13.64
C ARG A 92 -1.69 6.96 -12.64
N GLU A 93 -1.81 8.26 -12.83
CA GLU A 93 -1.14 9.26 -12.02
C GLU A 93 -1.91 9.58 -10.73
N LEU A 94 -3.24 9.70 -10.82
CA LEU A 94 -4.06 10.19 -9.72
C LEU A 94 -4.55 9.09 -8.77
N ALA A 95 -4.62 7.83 -9.22
CA ALA A 95 -5.10 6.74 -8.36
C ALA A 95 -4.02 6.27 -7.38
N ALA A 96 -4.37 6.22 -6.10
CA ALA A 96 -3.52 5.67 -5.04
C ALA A 96 -3.43 4.14 -5.08
N GLY A 97 -4.29 3.47 -5.85
CA GLY A 97 -4.30 2.03 -6.01
C GLY A 97 -5.37 1.55 -6.99
N PHE A 98 -5.24 0.28 -7.40
CA PHE A 98 -6.16 -0.38 -8.32
C PHE A 98 -6.71 -1.67 -7.70
N GLY A 99 -8.01 -1.92 -7.80
CA GLY A 99 -8.64 -3.08 -7.20
C GLY A 99 -10.16 -3.03 -7.14
N PRO A 100 -10.82 -3.98 -6.44
CA PRO A 100 -12.26 -3.92 -6.21
C PRO A 100 -12.64 -2.67 -5.38
N LEU A 101 -13.94 -2.31 -5.39
CA LEU A 101 -14.47 -1.22 -4.58
C LEU A 101 -14.14 -1.47 -3.09
N PRO A 102 -13.35 -0.60 -2.43
CA PRO A 102 -13.06 -0.76 -1.01
C PRO A 102 -14.32 -0.56 -0.15
N PRO A 103 -14.32 -1.03 1.10
CA PRO A 103 -15.38 -0.72 2.06
C PRO A 103 -15.59 0.80 2.16
N LEU A 104 -16.78 1.25 1.77
CA LEU A 104 -17.10 2.66 1.62
C LEU A 104 -18.50 2.92 2.17
N ARG A 105 -18.64 3.93 3.03
CA ARG A 105 -19.94 4.54 3.32
C ARG A 105 -20.21 5.50 2.18
N LEU A 106 -20.98 5.03 1.20
CA LEU A 106 -21.33 5.80 0.01
C LEU A 106 -22.12 7.06 0.41
N GLU A 107 -21.67 8.22 -0.05
CA GLU A 107 -22.33 9.50 0.17
C GLU A 107 -22.99 10.01 -1.11
N SER A 108 -22.29 9.88 -2.25
CA SER A 108 -22.81 10.33 -3.54
C SER A 108 -22.28 9.49 -4.69
N THR A 109 -22.96 9.58 -5.83
CA THR A 109 -22.60 8.89 -7.06
C THR A 109 -22.72 9.87 -8.23
N GLY A 110 -21.73 9.86 -9.11
CA GLY A 110 -21.72 10.65 -10.34
C GLY A 110 -21.54 9.77 -11.56
N TYR A 111 -22.11 10.19 -12.69
CA TYR A 111 -21.93 9.54 -13.98
C TYR A 111 -21.46 10.56 -15.02
N GLY A 112 -20.42 10.23 -15.76
CA GLY A 112 -20.00 10.93 -16.97
C GLY A 112 -20.36 10.09 -18.20
N ALA A 113 -21.05 10.69 -19.16
CA ALA A 113 -21.43 10.00 -20.40
C ALA A 113 -20.48 10.38 -21.54
N GLY A 114 -19.90 9.38 -22.19
CA GLY A 114 -19.16 9.57 -23.43
C GLY A 114 -20.11 9.76 -24.62
N THR A 115 -19.64 10.46 -25.66
CA THR A 115 -20.43 10.77 -26.86
C THR A 115 -20.57 9.59 -27.83
N ARG A 116 -19.72 8.57 -27.72
CA ARG A 116 -19.75 7.37 -28.59
C ARG A 116 -20.81 6.38 -28.09
N GLU A 117 -21.65 5.89 -28.99
CA GLU A 117 -22.50 4.72 -28.72
C GLU A 117 -21.66 3.44 -28.71
N ARG A 118 -21.98 2.50 -27.81
CA ARG A 118 -21.27 1.23 -27.73
C ARG A 118 -21.92 0.18 -28.62
N SER A 119 -21.12 -0.57 -29.36
CA SER A 119 -21.62 -1.59 -30.28
C SER A 119 -22.29 -2.80 -29.60
N ASP A 120 -22.13 -2.94 -28.28
CA ASP A 120 -22.74 -3.99 -27.47
C ASP A 120 -24.07 -3.56 -26.81
N GLY A 121 -24.57 -2.36 -27.11
CA GLY A 121 -25.81 -1.82 -26.55
C GLY A 121 -25.72 -1.38 -25.08
N ARG A 122 -24.55 -1.49 -24.44
CA ARG A 122 -24.35 -0.95 -23.08
C ARG A 122 -24.18 0.58 -23.15
N PRO A 123 -24.57 1.33 -22.10
CA PRO A 123 -24.37 2.78 -22.09
C PRO A 123 -22.87 3.12 -21.90
N ASN A 124 -22.40 4.17 -22.60
CA ASN A 124 -21.02 4.63 -22.51
C ASN A 124 -20.82 5.54 -21.29
N LEU A 125 -20.71 4.95 -20.11
CA LEU A 125 -20.66 5.69 -18.84
C LEU A 125 -19.39 5.40 -18.05
N LEU A 126 -18.81 6.45 -17.48
CA LEU A 126 -17.89 6.40 -16.35
C LEU A 126 -18.66 6.70 -15.07
N ARG A 127 -18.44 5.92 -14.00
CA ARG A 127 -19.07 6.13 -12.70
C ARG A 127 -18.04 6.51 -11.65
N LEU A 128 -18.33 7.53 -10.86
CA LEU A 128 -17.62 7.89 -9.64
C LEU A 128 -18.49 7.58 -8.42
N LEU A 129 -17.89 6.97 -7.41
CA LEU A 129 -18.50 6.70 -6.11
C LEU A 129 -17.70 7.49 -5.06
N LEU A 130 -18.35 8.46 -4.43
CA LEU A 130 -17.73 9.29 -3.40
C LEU A 130 -18.33 8.92 -2.04
N GLY A 131 -17.47 8.81 -1.04
CA GLY A 131 -17.91 8.57 0.32
C GLY A 131 -16.75 8.46 1.29
N GLN A 132 -17.09 8.10 2.52
CA GLN A 132 -16.12 7.93 3.59
C GLN A 132 -15.60 6.49 3.58
N SER A 133 -14.28 6.34 3.58
CA SER A 133 -13.66 5.03 3.75
C SER A 133 -14.12 4.40 5.07
N LEU A 134 -14.59 3.16 5.00
CA LEU A 134 -14.88 2.34 6.18
C LEU A 134 -13.70 1.45 6.55
N GLU A 135 -12.57 1.57 5.84
CA GLU A 135 -11.31 1.04 6.32
C GLU A 135 -11.03 1.72 7.66
N ALA A 136 -11.03 0.96 8.77
CA ALA A 136 -10.39 1.44 9.98
C ALA A 136 -8.97 1.84 9.55
N ALA A 137 -8.48 3.00 10.01
CA ALA A 137 -7.17 3.54 9.61
C ALA A 137 -6.05 2.49 9.69
N GLU A 138 -6.23 1.43 10.50
CA GLU A 138 -5.43 0.22 10.45
C GLU A 138 -6.25 -1.08 10.72
N ALA A 139 -7.28 -1.40 9.94
CA ALA A 139 -7.71 -2.80 9.77
C ALA A 139 -6.75 -3.46 8.78
N GLN A 140 -5.59 -3.88 9.27
CA GLN A 140 -4.54 -4.44 8.44
C GLN A 140 -4.68 -5.95 8.37
N ARG A 141 -4.81 -6.50 7.16
CA ARG A 141 -4.56 -7.92 6.95
C ARG A 141 -3.09 -8.19 7.22
N VAL A 142 -2.80 -9.14 8.10
CA VAL A 142 -1.44 -9.61 8.38
C VAL A 142 -1.32 -11.08 8.02
N GLU A 143 -0.12 -11.50 7.68
CA GLU A 143 0.23 -12.91 7.49
C GLU A 143 0.93 -13.41 8.74
N VAL A 144 0.45 -14.53 9.26
CA VAL A 144 1.09 -15.28 10.34
C VAL A 144 1.80 -16.47 9.73
N LEU A 145 3.13 -16.45 9.81
CA LEU A 145 4.02 -17.49 9.31
C LEU A 145 4.55 -18.29 10.49
N GLU A 146 4.36 -19.61 10.46
CA GLU A 146 4.70 -20.48 11.58
C GLU A 146 5.41 -21.74 11.14
N THR A 147 6.48 -22.10 11.85
CA THR A 147 7.14 -23.41 11.71
C THR A 147 7.63 -23.94 13.05
N HIS A 148 7.73 -25.26 13.16
CA HIS A 148 8.27 -25.93 14.35
C HIS A 148 9.70 -26.36 14.08
N LEU A 149 10.59 -26.13 15.05
CA LEU A 149 12.02 -26.38 14.96
C LEU A 149 12.47 -27.24 16.15
N ASP A 150 12.72 -28.53 15.94
CA ASP A 150 13.24 -29.47 16.97
C ASP A 150 14.73 -29.83 16.80
N ASP A 151 15.36 -29.41 15.71
CA ASP A 151 16.76 -29.69 15.37
C ASP A 151 17.56 -28.42 14.98
N TRP A 152 16.98 -27.23 15.20
CA TRP A 152 17.63 -25.94 14.95
C TRP A 152 18.40 -25.44 16.17
N ASN A 153 19.57 -24.82 15.97
CA ASN A 153 20.37 -24.24 17.06
C ASN A 153 19.78 -22.89 17.52
N PRO A 154 19.25 -22.79 18.77
CA PRO A 154 18.65 -21.55 19.26
C PRO A 154 19.66 -20.42 19.51
N GLU A 155 20.97 -20.68 19.54
CA GLU A 155 21.99 -19.61 19.60
C GLU A 155 21.91 -18.66 18.38
N PHE A 156 21.33 -19.12 17.26
CA PHE A 156 21.15 -18.31 16.06
C PHE A 156 19.95 -17.36 16.14
N TRP A 157 19.17 -17.41 17.23
CA TRP A 157 17.99 -16.58 17.42
C TRP A 157 18.23 -15.07 17.33
N PRO A 158 19.23 -14.47 18.01
CA PRO A 158 19.48 -13.03 17.89
C PRO A 158 19.78 -12.61 16.44
N TYR A 159 20.49 -13.46 15.68
CA TYR A 159 20.80 -13.20 14.29
C TYR A 159 19.54 -13.31 13.40
N LEU A 160 18.78 -14.41 13.52
CA LEU A 160 17.57 -14.64 12.74
C LEU A 160 16.50 -13.57 13.01
N SER A 161 16.22 -13.27 14.29
CA SER A 161 15.23 -12.26 14.67
C SER A 161 15.61 -10.88 14.11
N GLY A 162 16.88 -10.46 14.26
CA GLY A 162 17.36 -9.20 13.68
C GLY A 162 17.21 -9.15 12.15
N ARG A 163 17.54 -10.23 11.45
CA ARG A 163 17.38 -10.34 9.99
C ARG A 163 15.92 -10.27 9.54
N LEU A 164 15.01 -10.94 10.26
CA LEU A 164 13.58 -10.93 9.96
C LEU A 164 12.98 -9.54 10.19
N MET A 165 13.32 -8.88 11.31
CA MET A 165 12.89 -7.51 11.59
C MET A 165 13.42 -6.52 10.54
N ALA A 166 14.71 -6.62 10.17
CA ALA A 166 15.30 -5.79 9.13
C ALA A 166 14.69 -6.04 7.74
N ALA A 167 14.19 -7.24 7.47
CA ALA A 167 13.48 -7.61 6.25
C ALA A 167 11.99 -7.22 6.25
N GLY A 168 11.52 -6.49 7.27
CA GLY A 168 10.16 -5.95 7.33
C GLY A 168 9.14 -6.85 8.00
N ALA A 169 9.56 -7.78 8.86
CA ALA A 169 8.65 -8.43 9.79
C ALA A 169 8.00 -7.37 10.72
N LEU A 170 6.70 -7.52 10.96
CA LEU A 170 5.94 -6.70 11.90
C LEU A 170 6.24 -7.12 13.35
N ASP A 171 6.47 -8.41 13.56
CA ASP A 171 6.86 -9.01 14.84
C ASP A 171 7.46 -10.40 14.61
N VAL A 172 8.33 -10.83 15.52
CA VAL A 172 8.98 -12.14 15.48
C VAL A 172 9.08 -12.68 16.90
N CYS A 173 8.55 -13.87 17.15
CA CYS A 173 8.68 -14.53 18.44
C CYS A 173 9.06 -16.01 18.31
N LEU A 174 9.72 -16.50 19.36
CA LEU A 174 10.16 -17.88 19.50
C LEU A 174 9.54 -18.47 20.77
N ILE A 175 8.71 -19.50 20.61
CA ILE A 175 7.90 -20.06 21.70
C ILE A 175 8.40 -21.48 21.99
N PRO A 176 8.91 -21.78 23.21
CA PRO A 176 9.36 -23.13 23.55
C PRO A 176 8.17 -24.11 23.64
N MET A 177 8.35 -25.32 23.11
CA MET A 177 7.32 -26.36 23.12
C MET A 177 7.91 -27.77 23.15
N HIS A 178 7.10 -28.75 23.54
CA HIS A 178 7.43 -30.18 23.38
C HIS A 178 6.83 -30.70 22.06
N MET A 179 7.62 -31.48 21.33
CA MET A 179 7.28 -32.05 20.04
C MET A 179 7.26 -33.58 20.09
N LYS A 180 6.92 -34.23 18.96
CA LYS A 180 6.84 -35.69 18.85
C LYS A 180 8.13 -36.35 19.36
N LYS A 181 8.00 -37.58 19.90
CA LYS A 181 9.13 -38.33 20.48
C LYS A 181 9.80 -37.62 21.68
N GLY A 182 9.07 -36.74 22.37
CA GLY A 182 9.57 -36.05 23.58
C GLY A 182 10.65 -35.01 23.32
N ARG A 183 10.83 -34.57 22.06
CA ARG A 183 11.86 -33.60 21.71
C ARG A 183 11.46 -32.20 22.15
N PRO A 184 12.29 -31.47 22.91
CA PRO A 184 12.09 -30.04 23.08
C PRO A 184 12.37 -29.34 21.75
N GLY A 185 11.61 -28.30 21.45
CA GLY A 185 11.78 -27.50 20.25
C GLY A 185 11.09 -26.14 20.39
N PHE A 186 11.00 -25.41 19.28
CA PHE A 186 10.42 -24.08 19.26
C PHE A 186 9.39 -23.93 18.15
N LEU A 187 8.33 -23.18 18.42
CA LEU A 187 7.50 -22.56 17.41
C LEU A 187 8.10 -21.19 17.08
N LEU A 188 8.62 -21.05 15.87
CA LEU A 188 8.93 -19.74 15.28
C LEU A 188 7.65 -19.16 14.70
N ARG A 189 7.29 -17.95 15.13
CA ARG A 189 6.17 -17.17 14.57
C ARG A 189 6.67 -15.83 14.07
N VAL A 190 6.34 -15.52 12.81
CA VAL A 190 6.63 -14.24 12.16
C VAL A 190 5.32 -13.60 11.72
N LEU A 191 5.09 -12.36 12.12
CA LEU A 191 3.99 -11.54 11.62
C LEU A 191 4.51 -10.65 10.50
N ALA A 192 3.79 -10.58 9.39
CA ALA A 192 4.21 -9.81 8.22
C ALA A 192 3.05 -9.08 7.55
N ALA A 193 3.35 -7.98 6.87
CA ALA A 193 2.44 -7.45 5.86
C ALA A 193 2.38 -8.45 4.67
N PRO A 194 1.24 -8.58 3.97
CA PRO A 194 1.10 -9.54 2.85
C PRO A 194 2.18 -9.39 1.78
N ALA A 195 2.61 -8.14 1.50
CA ALA A 195 3.65 -7.84 0.52
C ALA A 195 5.06 -8.30 0.98
N SER A 196 5.32 -8.35 2.28
CA SER A 196 6.62 -8.73 2.86
C SER A 196 6.71 -10.23 3.16
N ALA A 197 5.62 -10.98 3.05
CA ALA A 197 5.56 -12.37 3.50
C ALA A 197 6.51 -13.29 2.73
N GLN A 198 6.61 -13.14 1.40
CA GLN A 198 7.41 -14.04 0.56
C GLN A 198 8.93 -13.95 0.86
N PRO A 199 9.55 -12.76 0.91
CA PRO A 199 10.95 -12.64 1.32
C PRO A 199 11.25 -13.20 2.72
N LEU A 200 10.32 -13.06 3.66
CA LEU A 200 10.47 -13.57 5.02
C LEU A 200 10.41 -15.11 5.06
N ILE A 201 9.54 -15.72 4.26
CA ILE A 201 9.47 -17.17 4.08
C ILE A 201 10.82 -17.73 3.61
N GLU A 202 11.42 -17.10 2.60
CA GLU A 202 12.73 -17.51 2.06
C GLU A 202 13.85 -17.35 3.08
N LEU A 203 13.81 -16.29 3.88
CA LEU A 203 14.74 -16.09 4.98
C LEU A 203 14.60 -17.19 6.05
N VAL A 204 13.38 -17.58 6.43
CA VAL A 204 13.15 -18.68 7.37
C VAL A 204 13.73 -19.99 6.82
N PHE A 205 13.47 -20.33 5.56
CA PHE A 205 13.99 -21.57 4.97
C PHE A 205 15.50 -21.59 4.81
N ARG A 206 16.14 -20.43 4.62
CA ARG A 206 17.59 -20.34 4.47
C ARG A 206 18.34 -20.44 5.80
N GLU A 207 17.80 -19.80 6.85
CA GLU A 207 18.52 -19.60 8.12
C GLU A 207 18.08 -20.60 9.21
N THR A 208 17.12 -21.49 8.90
CA THR A 208 16.62 -22.52 9.83
C THR A 208 16.63 -23.90 9.20
N THR A 209 16.36 -24.93 10.02
CA THR A 209 16.19 -26.32 9.58
C THR A 209 14.77 -26.61 9.08
N ALA A 210 13.90 -25.59 8.99
CA ALA A 210 12.51 -25.77 8.57
C ALA A 210 12.43 -26.38 7.16
N ILE A 211 11.66 -27.47 7.03
CA ILE A 211 11.33 -28.09 5.74
C ILE A 211 9.95 -27.66 5.21
N GLY A 212 9.19 -26.94 6.03
CA GLY A 212 7.90 -26.40 5.68
C GLY A 212 7.47 -25.34 6.70
N LEU A 213 6.49 -24.52 6.33
CA LEU A 213 5.84 -23.57 7.23
C LEU A 213 4.36 -23.47 6.90
N ARG A 214 3.57 -23.03 7.88
CA ARG A 214 2.14 -22.74 7.73
C ARG A 214 1.95 -21.22 7.63
N ARG A 215 1.13 -20.79 6.68
CA ARG A 215 0.73 -19.40 6.51
C ARG A 215 -0.77 -19.29 6.72
N ARG A 216 -1.20 -18.29 7.49
CA ARG A 216 -2.61 -17.88 7.56
C ARG A 216 -2.69 -16.36 7.53
N SER A 217 -3.77 -15.85 6.96
CA SER A 217 -4.07 -14.44 7.00
C SER A 217 -5.02 -14.15 8.16
N GLU A 218 -4.70 -13.14 8.95
CA GLU A 218 -5.52 -12.67 10.06
C GLU A 218 -5.86 -11.19 9.89
N GLU A 219 -7.01 -10.77 10.43
CA GLU A 219 -7.36 -9.37 10.57
C GLU A 219 -6.71 -8.80 11.83
N ARG A 220 -6.02 -7.67 11.68
CA ARG A 220 -5.42 -6.95 12.79
C ARG A 220 -6.14 -5.63 13.00
N VAL A 221 -6.62 -5.41 14.22
CA VAL A 221 -7.15 -4.12 14.67
C VAL A 221 -6.07 -3.42 15.49
N THR A 222 -5.71 -2.20 15.11
CA THR A 222 -4.76 -1.38 15.88
C THR A 222 -5.33 0.00 16.18
N LEU A 223 -4.77 0.64 17.22
CA LEU A 223 -5.13 2.00 17.61
C LEU A 223 -4.46 3.01 16.66
N PRO A 224 -5.17 4.07 16.24
CA PRO A 224 -4.57 5.14 15.45
C PRO A 224 -3.37 5.72 16.19
N ARG A 225 -2.28 5.92 15.46
CA ARG A 225 -1.05 6.47 16.03
C ARG A 225 -0.33 7.37 15.03
N ALA A 226 0.36 8.38 15.55
CA ALA A 226 1.23 9.27 14.79
C ALA A 226 2.63 9.28 15.40
N THR A 227 3.65 9.31 14.56
CA THR A 227 5.01 9.61 15.00
C THR A 227 5.06 11.10 15.36
N VAL A 228 5.56 11.40 16.55
CA VAL A 228 5.71 12.76 17.07
C VAL A 228 7.09 12.94 17.65
N THR A 229 7.56 14.17 17.71
CA THR A 229 8.80 14.54 18.39
C THR A 229 8.47 15.22 19.71
N VAL A 230 9.11 14.80 20.79
CA VAL A 230 8.93 15.37 22.12
C VAL A 230 10.23 16.01 22.59
N ALA A 231 10.14 17.16 23.25
CA ALA A 231 11.28 17.78 23.90
C ALA A 231 11.58 17.04 25.21
N THR A 232 12.84 16.62 25.39
CA THR A 232 13.32 15.98 26.62
C THR A 232 14.57 16.70 27.14
N PRO A 233 15.02 16.45 28.38
CA PRO A 233 16.26 17.02 28.90
C PRO A 233 17.52 16.70 28.06
N TRP A 234 17.44 15.67 27.20
CA TRP A 234 18.54 15.24 26.33
C TRP A 234 18.33 15.63 24.86
N GLY A 235 17.34 16.50 24.59
CA GLY A 235 16.99 16.97 23.25
C GLY A 235 15.67 16.39 22.75
N GLU A 236 15.43 16.58 21.45
CA GLU A 236 14.24 16.08 20.78
C GLU A 236 14.30 14.56 20.59
N LEU A 237 13.22 13.87 20.97
CA LEU A 237 13.13 12.42 20.90
C LEU A 237 11.86 11.97 20.16
N ALA A 238 12.00 10.97 19.31
CA ALA A 238 10.88 10.38 18.60
C ALA A 238 10.01 9.56 19.56
N ALA A 239 8.70 9.79 19.51
CA ALA A 239 7.69 9.06 20.26
C ALA A 239 6.50 8.73 19.35
N LYS A 240 5.62 7.86 19.81
CA LYS A 240 4.35 7.53 19.16
C LYS A 240 3.22 8.09 19.99
N ARG A 241 2.43 8.99 19.42
CA ARG A 241 1.15 9.43 20.01
C ARG A 241 0.09 8.43 19.59
N VAL A 242 -0.46 7.67 20.53
CA VAL A 242 -1.46 6.64 20.29
C VAL A 242 -2.81 7.13 20.82
N LEU A 243 -3.85 7.12 19.99
CA LEU A 243 -5.20 7.48 20.39
C LEU A 243 -5.87 6.26 21.04
N THR A 244 -6.04 6.30 22.36
CA THR A 244 -6.73 5.26 23.12
C THR A 244 -8.18 5.64 23.40
N PRO A 245 -9.05 4.70 23.81
CA PRO A 245 -10.43 5.02 24.21
C PRO A 245 -10.54 6.02 25.37
N THR A 246 -9.50 6.17 26.19
CA THR A 246 -9.46 7.06 27.36
C THR A 246 -8.69 8.37 27.12
N GLY A 247 -8.15 8.56 25.91
CA GLY A 247 -7.34 9.74 25.56
C GLY A 247 -6.07 9.39 24.78
N ALA A 248 -5.37 10.40 24.29
CA ALA A 248 -4.08 10.20 23.64
C ALA A 248 -3.01 9.85 24.69
N VAL A 249 -2.09 8.94 24.35
CA VAL A 249 -0.93 8.61 25.18
C VAL A 249 0.36 8.67 24.36
N LEU A 250 1.43 9.20 24.94
CA LEU A 250 2.77 9.12 24.37
C LEU A 250 3.48 7.82 24.76
N THR A 251 3.84 7.05 23.74
CA THR A 251 4.66 5.83 23.87
C THR A 251 6.07 6.14 23.38
N PRO A 252 7.11 5.98 24.22
CA PRO A 252 8.49 6.18 23.80
C PRO A 252 8.91 5.22 22.68
N GLU A 253 9.71 5.69 21.74
CA GLU A 253 10.35 4.83 20.74
C GLU A 253 11.63 4.22 21.36
N TYR A 254 11.72 2.88 21.36
CA TYR A 254 12.77 2.15 22.09
C TYR A 254 14.19 2.45 21.60
N GLU A 255 14.44 2.40 20.29
CA GLU A 255 15.77 2.62 19.71
C GLU A 255 16.24 4.06 19.93
N ALA A 256 15.33 5.03 19.82
CA ALA A 256 15.61 6.43 20.13
C ALA A 256 15.98 6.60 21.61
N CYS A 257 15.19 5.98 22.51
CA CYS A 257 15.47 6.02 23.95
C CYS A 257 16.77 5.31 24.31
N ARG A 258 17.07 4.17 23.68
CA ARG A 258 18.30 3.39 23.87
C ARG A 258 19.53 4.19 23.47
N THR A 259 19.51 4.82 22.30
CA THR A 259 20.62 5.63 21.81
C THR A 259 20.89 6.82 22.74
N VAL A 260 19.85 7.47 23.26
CA VAL A 260 20.00 8.56 24.24
C VAL A 260 20.54 8.03 25.58
N ALA A 261 20.01 6.91 26.07
CA ALA A 261 20.46 6.30 27.31
C ALA A 261 21.96 5.94 27.26
N GLU A 262 22.41 5.29 26.18
CA GLU A 262 23.81 4.92 25.95
C GLU A 262 24.70 6.17 25.80
N ARG A 263 24.28 7.16 25.00
CA ARG A 263 25.06 8.39 24.75
C ARG A 263 25.27 9.23 26.01
N HIS A 264 24.26 9.31 26.87
CA HIS A 264 24.29 10.17 28.06
C HIS A 264 24.61 9.41 29.35
N GLY A 265 24.79 8.09 29.29
CA GLY A 265 25.07 7.27 30.46
C GLY A 265 23.95 7.26 31.50
N VAL A 266 22.69 7.38 31.06
CA VAL A 266 21.51 7.43 31.93
C VAL A 266 20.68 6.15 31.83
N PRO A 267 19.93 5.75 32.87
CA PRO A 267 19.04 4.59 32.78
C PRO A 267 17.97 4.76 31.71
N LEU A 268 17.72 3.72 30.91
CA LEU A 268 16.67 3.72 29.87
C LEU A 268 15.30 4.13 30.42
N GLN A 269 14.98 3.68 31.63
CA GLN A 269 13.73 4.03 32.31
C GLN A 269 13.58 5.54 32.54
N ALA A 270 14.68 6.24 32.86
CA ALA A 270 14.65 7.69 33.05
C ALA A 270 14.31 8.44 31.75
N VAL A 271 14.77 7.92 30.60
CA VAL A 271 14.44 8.45 29.28
C VAL A 271 12.97 8.22 28.96
N TYR A 272 12.45 7.02 29.24
CA TYR A 272 11.02 6.69 29.07
C TYR A 272 10.12 7.62 29.90
N ASP A 273 10.48 7.85 31.16
CA ASP A 273 9.70 8.69 32.07
C ASP A 273 9.74 10.18 31.68
N ALA A 274 10.82 10.63 31.03
CA ALA A 274 10.89 11.99 30.49
C ALA A 274 9.94 12.17 29.30
N VAL A 275 9.88 11.20 28.39
CA VAL A 275 8.94 11.20 27.25
C VAL A 275 7.49 11.21 27.72
N ARG A 276 7.15 10.40 28.73
CA ARG A 276 5.79 10.35 29.28
C ARG A 276 5.39 11.65 29.98
N ARG A 277 6.32 12.32 30.67
CA ARG A 277 6.06 13.61 31.32
C ARG A 277 5.77 14.74 30.32
N ALA A 278 6.37 14.67 29.13
CA ALA A 278 6.08 15.63 28.05
C ALA A 278 4.62 15.58 27.54
N ASP A 279 3.82 14.57 27.95
CA ASP A 279 2.38 14.49 27.67
C ASP A 279 1.54 15.34 28.64
N GLY A 280 2.05 15.63 29.85
CA GLY A 280 1.32 16.28 30.94
C GLY A 280 1.36 17.80 30.98
N ASP A 281 2.16 18.44 30.11
CA ASP A 281 2.32 19.90 30.05
C ASP A 281 1.38 20.58 29.00
N ARG A 282 0.18 20.02 28.78
CA ARG A 282 -0.87 20.62 27.93
C ARG A 282 -2.22 20.68 28.61
#